data_AF-Q4RPK3-F1
#
_entry.id   AF-Q4RPK3-F1
#
_cell.length_a   1.000
_cell.length_b   1.000
_cell.length_c   1.000
_cell.angle_alpha   90.00
_cell.angle_beta   90.00
_cell.angle_gamma   90.00
#
_symmetry.space_group_name_H-M   'P 1'
#
loop_
_entity.id
_entity.type
_entity.pdbx_description
1 polymer ?
#
loop_
_entity_poly.entity_id
_entity_poly.type
_entity_poly.pdbx_seq_one_letter_code
_entity_poly.pdbx_strand_id
1 'polypeptide(L)'
;KSGTKGTPLAIGSNHIPVSCKNEAVYQYHVSFTPNIESMAMRFGMMKDHRSTTGDVVAFDGSILYLPVKLENEVHLKGVRCTDGQEVQIKVQMTKILPPTSDLCLPFYNVVLRR
;
A
#
# COMPACT_ATOMS: atom_id res chain seq x y z
N LYS A 1 -9.04 19.02 21.74
CA LYS A 1 -9.62 19.79 22.87
C LYS A 1 -8.56 20.77 23.35
N SER A 2 -8.92 22.03 23.59
CA SER A 2 -7.97 23.07 23.98
C SER A 2 -8.41 23.72 25.30
N GLY A 3 -7.46 23.95 26.22
CA GLY A 3 -7.70 24.69 27.46
C GLY A 3 -7.53 26.20 27.27
N THR A 4 -8.04 27.00 28.20
CA THR A 4 -8.08 28.48 28.11
C THR A 4 -7.29 29.22 29.18
N LYS A 5 -6.68 28.51 30.15
CA LYS A 5 -5.95 29.11 31.27
C LYS A 5 -4.44 29.02 31.06
N GLY A 6 -3.70 29.99 31.58
CA GLY A 6 -2.23 30.03 31.59
C GLY A 6 -1.63 31.02 30.59
N THR A 7 -0.31 31.10 30.56
CA THR A 7 0.46 31.96 29.64
C THR A 7 0.96 31.12 28.46
N PRO A 8 0.82 31.59 27.20
CA PRO A 8 1.35 30.89 26.03
C PRO A 8 2.86 30.67 26.13
N LEU A 9 3.32 29.47 25.77
CA LEU A 9 4.72 29.10 25.73
C LEU A 9 5.05 28.45 24.38
N ALA A 10 6.14 28.87 23.75
CA ALA A 10 6.64 28.21 22.56
C ALA A 10 7.24 26.84 22.93
N ILE A 11 6.73 25.77 22.33
CA ILE A 11 7.21 24.41 22.55
C ILE A 11 7.75 23.83 21.24
N GLY A 12 8.83 23.08 21.35
CA GLY A 12 9.29 22.19 20.30
C GLY A 12 8.53 20.86 20.36
N SER A 13 8.35 20.21 19.22
CA SER A 13 7.78 18.88 19.15
C SER A 13 8.56 18.04 18.14
N ASN A 14 8.64 16.73 18.37
CA ASN A 14 9.28 15.75 17.48
C ASN A 14 8.32 15.26 16.37
N HIS A 15 7.32 16.07 16.01
CA HIS A 15 6.36 15.75 14.96
C HIS A 15 6.82 16.38 13.65
N ILE A 16 6.88 15.57 12.59
CA ILE A 16 7.16 16.04 11.23
C ILE A 16 5.83 16.07 10.47
N PRO A 17 5.38 17.24 9.97
CA PRO A 17 4.16 17.30 9.18
C PRO A 17 4.37 16.58 7.84
N VAL A 18 3.46 15.67 7.51
CA VAL A 18 3.45 14.98 6.21
C VAL A 18 2.39 15.64 5.32
N SER A 19 2.78 16.03 4.11
CA SER A 19 1.89 16.60 3.10
C SER A 19 1.82 15.72 1.86
N CYS A 20 0.61 15.43 1.38
CA CYS A 20 0.39 14.68 0.15
C CYS A 20 0.26 15.62 -1.04
N LYS A 21 1.01 15.33 -2.11
CA LYS A 21 0.85 16.02 -3.41
C LYS A 21 -0.24 15.39 -4.26
N ASN A 22 -0.50 14.09 -4.06
CA ASN A 22 -1.51 13.35 -4.82
C ASN A 22 -2.89 13.59 -4.21
N GLU A 23 -3.90 13.68 -5.07
CA GLU A 23 -5.30 13.85 -4.65
C GLU A 23 -5.84 12.64 -3.88
N ALA A 24 -5.36 11.44 -4.22
CA ALA A 24 -5.72 10.21 -3.56
C ALA A 24 -4.64 9.13 -3.74
N VAL A 25 -4.73 8.10 -2.92
CA VAL A 25 -4.04 6.83 -3.06
C VAL A 25 -5.08 5.76 -3.38
N TYR A 26 -4.74 4.83 -4.26
CA TYR A 26 -5.65 3.79 -4.71
C TYR A 26 -5.30 2.47 -4.02
N GLN A 27 -6.28 1.90 -3.32
CA GLN A 27 -6.13 0.65 -2.58
C GLN A 27 -6.64 -0.53 -3.42
N TYR A 28 -5.81 -1.57 -3.53
CA TYR A 28 -6.08 -2.79 -4.25
C TYR A 28 -5.93 -3.99 -3.33
N HIS A 29 -6.83 -4.96 -3.46
CA HIS A 29 -6.68 -6.28 -2.85
C HIS A 29 -5.97 -7.21 -3.83
N VAL A 30 -4.94 -7.90 -3.34
CA VAL A 30 -4.13 -8.85 -4.09
C VAL A 30 -4.42 -10.25 -3.58
N SER A 31 -4.93 -11.12 -4.46
CA SER A 31 -5.19 -12.53 -4.17
C SER A 31 -4.32 -13.44 -5.02
N PHE A 32 -3.83 -14.52 -4.44
CA PHE A 32 -2.98 -15.52 -5.07
C PHE A 32 -3.74 -16.84 -5.17
N THR A 33 -3.74 -17.47 -6.35
CA THR A 33 -4.35 -18.78 -6.59
C THR A 33 -3.36 -19.67 -7.34
N PRO A 34 -2.84 -20.75 -6.73
CA PRO A 34 -3.11 -21.23 -5.36
C PRO A 34 -2.65 -20.26 -4.27
N ASN A 35 -3.22 -20.40 -3.06
CA ASN A 35 -2.86 -19.54 -1.93
C ASN A 35 -1.38 -19.71 -1.57
N ILE A 36 -0.75 -18.59 -1.21
CA ILE A 36 0.65 -18.54 -0.77
C ILE A 36 0.67 -18.05 0.67
N GLU A 37 1.20 -18.82 1.59
CA GLU A 37 1.28 -18.42 3.01
C GLU A 37 2.53 -17.58 3.29
N SER A 38 3.63 -17.83 2.56
CA SER A 38 4.89 -17.10 2.73
C SER A 38 4.76 -15.64 2.27
N MET A 39 4.85 -14.70 3.22
CA MET A 39 4.88 -13.26 2.91
C MET A 39 6.04 -12.91 1.98
N ALA A 40 7.25 -13.39 2.26
CA ALA A 40 8.42 -13.12 1.42
C ALA A 40 8.20 -13.55 -0.03
N MET A 41 7.51 -14.69 -0.26
CA MET A 41 7.17 -15.16 -1.60
C MET A 41 6.14 -14.25 -2.28
N ARG A 42 5.11 -13.79 -1.56
CA ARG A 42 4.15 -12.80 -2.10
C ARG A 42 4.84 -11.51 -2.54
N PHE A 43 5.76 -11.01 -1.71
CA PHE A 43 6.57 -9.83 -2.03
C PHE A 43 7.46 -10.06 -3.27
N GLY A 44 8.11 -11.22 -3.36
CA GLY A 44 8.90 -11.61 -4.52
C GLY A 44 8.08 -11.63 -5.81
N MET A 45 6.95 -12.33 -5.81
CA MET A 45 6.08 -12.41 -6.99
C MET A 45 5.52 -11.06 -7.41
N MET A 46 5.14 -10.19 -6.47
CA MET A 46 4.71 -8.83 -6.81
C MET A 46 5.85 -7.99 -7.37
N LYS A 47 7.08 -8.20 -6.89
CA LYS A 47 8.28 -7.51 -7.41
C LYS A 47 8.58 -7.89 -8.86
N ASP A 48 8.33 -9.13 -9.25
CA ASP A 48 8.52 -9.59 -10.64
C ASP A 48 7.58 -8.88 -11.62
N HIS A 49 6.47 -8.32 -11.12
CA HIS A 49 5.44 -7.63 -11.91
C HIS A 49 5.48 -6.10 -11.75
N ARG A 50 6.66 -5.54 -11.45
CA ARG A 50 6.87 -4.08 -11.35
C ARG A 50 6.55 -3.32 -12.62
N SER A 51 6.71 -3.93 -13.79
CA SER A 51 6.35 -3.30 -15.07
C SER A 51 4.88 -2.87 -15.11
N THR A 52 4.00 -3.59 -14.42
CA THR A 52 2.55 -3.33 -14.41
C THR A 52 2.13 -2.51 -13.18
N THR A 53 2.79 -2.71 -12.04
CA THR A 53 2.44 -2.06 -10.76
C THR A 53 3.23 -0.79 -10.48
N GLY A 54 4.27 -0.50 -11.26
CA GLY A 54 5.19 0.62 -11.09
C GLY A 54 6.31 0.34 -10.09
N ASP A 55 7.28 1.26 -10.02
CA ASP A 55 8.44 1.15 -9.14
C ASP A 55 8.13 1.41 -7.66
N VAL A 56 7.07 2.19 -7.40
CA VAL A 56 6.64 2.57 -6.04
C VAL A 56 5.53 1.64 -5.58
N VAL A 57 5.93 0.53 -4.97
CA VAL A 57 5.01 -0.49 -4.48
C VAL A 57 4.96 -0.45 -2.95
N ALA A 58 3.90 0.16 -2.42
CA ALA A 58 3.50 0.01 -1.01
C ALA A 58 2.57 -1.20 -0.91
N PHE A 59 3.15 -2.34 -0.55
CA PHE A 59 2.44 -3.63 -0.44
C PHE A 59 2.70 -4.21 0.95
N ASP A 60 1.67 -4.78 1.58
CA ASP A 60 1.77 -5.39 2.91
C ASP A 60 1.66 -6.92 2.90
N GLY A 61 1.49 -7.54 1.73
CA GLY A 61 1.26 -8.98 1.56
C GLY A 61 -0.15 -9.34 1.08
N SER A 62 -1.13 -8.45 1.24
CA SER A 62 -2.51 -8.64 0.75
C SER A 62 -3.11 -7.38 0.13
N ILE A 63 -2.72 -6.21 0.62
CA ILE A 63 -3.16 -4.90 0.15
C ILE A 63 -2.01 -4.19 -0.55
N LEU A 64 -2.29 -3.71 -1.75
CA LEU A 64 -1.41 -2.91 -2.57
C LEU A 64 -1.94 -1.48 -2.65
N TYR A 65 -1.06 -0.50 -2.43
CA TYR A 65 -1.35 0.91 -2.58
C TYR A 65 -0.57 1.48 -3.76
N LEU A 66 -1.28 2.12 -4.68
CA LEU A 66 -0.70 2.75 -5.85
C LEU A 66 -1.02 4.25 -5.88
N PRO A 67 -0.08 5.09 -6.36
CA PRO A 67 -0.32 6.51 -6.56
C PRO A 67 -1.16 6.81 -7.81
N VAL A 68 -1.29 5.84 -8.72
CA VAL A 68 -2.02 5.94 -9.99
C VAL A 68 -3.12 4.89 -10.02
N LYS A 69 -4.29 5.27 -10.57
CA LYS A 69 -5.42 4.37 -10.72
C LYS A 69 -5.19 3.45 -11.92
N LEU A 70 -5.19 2.14 -11.68
CA LEU A 70 -5.30 1.13 -12.73
C LEU A 70 -6.69 1.22 -13.38
N GLU A 71 -6.73 1.18 -14.72
CA GLU A 71 -7.98 1.31 -15.49
C GLU A 71 -8.92 0.11 -15.28
N ASN A 72 -8.36 -1.10 -15.20
CA ASN A 72 -9.09 -2.36 -15.13
C ASN A 72 -8.53 -3.28 -14.04
N GLU A 73 -9.28 -4.33 -13.73
CA GLU A 73 -8.77 -5.45 -12.92
C GLU A 73 -7.58 -6.09 -13.62
N VAL A 74 -6.48 -6.28 -12.89
CA VAL A 74 -5.25 -6.81 -13.45
C VAL A 74 -5.09 -8.26 -13.02
N HIS A 75 -4.96 -9.14 -14.01
CA HIS A 75 -4.62 -10.54 -13.84
C HIS A 75 -3.18 -10.78 -14.28
N LEU A 76 -2.37 -11.24 -13.34
CA LEU A 76 -0.96 -11.52 -13.55
C LEU A 76 -0.72 -13.03 -13.34
N LYS A 77 0.33 -13.54 -13.98
CA LYS A 77 0.74 -14.94 -13.89
C LYS A 77 2.19 -14.98 -13.42
N GLY A 78 2.41 -15.62 -12.28
CA GLY A 78 3.74 -15.91 -11.76
C GLY A 78 4.00 -17.40 -11.72
N VAL A 79 5.26 -17.79 -11.61
CA VAL A 79 5.67 -19.17 -11.36
C VAL A 79 6.30 -19.25 -9.98
N ARG A 80 5.83 -20.18 -9.16
CA ARG A 80 6.37 -20.39 -7.82
C ARG A 80 7.72 -21.10 -7.90
N CYS A 81 8.77 -20.47 -7.38
CA CYS A 81 10.14 -20.99 -7.49
C CYS A 81 10.37 -22.31 -6.73
N THR A 82 9.53 -22.66 -5.75
CA THR A 82 9.74 -23.86 -4.92
C THR A 82 9.37 -25.16 -5.64
N ASP A 83 8.38 -25.12 -6.54
CA ASP A 83 7.81 -26.30 -7.18
C ASP A 83 7.43 -26.09 -8.65
N GLY A 84 7.66 -24.90 -9.20
CA GLY A 84 7.35 -24.57 -10.59
C GLY A 84 5.85 -24.41 -10.87
N GLN A 85 4.98 -24.36 -9.86
CA GLN A 85 3.54 -24.24 -10.07
C GLN A 85 3.18 -22.83 -10.58
N GLU A 86 2.28 -22.75 -11.57
CA GLU A 86 1.71 -21.48 -12.03
C GLU A 86 0.77 -20.92 -10.95
N VAL A 87 0.95 -19.64 -10.63
CA VAL A 87 0.14 -18.88 -9.67
C VAL A 87 -0.51 -17.72 -10.38
N GLN A 88 -1.83 -17.64 -10.29
CA GLN A 88 -2.61 -16.50 -10.72
C GLN A 88 -2.65 -15.46 -9.61
N ILE A 89 -2.26 -14.23 -9.94
CA ILE A 89 -2.28 -13.09 -9.04
C ILE A 89 -3.34 -12.13 -9.57
N LYS A 90 -4.36 -11.86 -8.77
CA LYS A 90 -5.46 -10.95 -9.12
C LYS A 90 -5.35 -9.68 -8.28
N VAL A 91 -5.29 -8.54 -8.94
CA VAL A 91 -5.20 -7.21 -8.32
C VAL A 91 -6.51 -6.46 -8.61
N GLN A 92 -7.33 -6.32 -7.57
CA GLN A 92 -8.67 -5.74 -7.69
C GLN A 92 -8.76 -4.46 -6.86
N MET A 93 -9.24 -3.39 -7.46
CA MET A 93 -9.44 -2.12 -6.76
C MET A 93 -10.54 -2.27 -5.70
N THR A 94 -10.26 -1.80 -4.48
CA THR A 94 -11.23 -1.84 -3.38
C THR A 94 -11.67 -0.45 -2.97
N LYS A 95 -10.74 0.50 -2.82
CA LYS A 95 -11.04 1.85 -2.31
C LYS A 95 -10.18 2.94 -2.94
N ILE A 96 -10.71 4.15 -2.95
CA ILE A 96 -9.98 5.39 -3.22
C ILE A 96 -9.80 6.08 -1.86
N LEU A 97 -8.56 6.40 -1.51
CA LEU A 97 -8.19 6.96 -0.21
C LEU A 97 -7.69 8.41 -0.39
N PRO A 98 -8.53 9.42 -0.13
CA PRO A 98 -8.07 10.81 -0.12
C PRO A 98 -7.17 11.07 1.12
N PRO A 99 -6.22 12.01 1.06
CA PRO A 99 -5.31 12.33 2.16
C PRO A 99 -5.98 12.66 3.50
N THR A 100 -7.21 13.15 3.47
CA THR A 100 -8.02 13.51 4.64
C THR A 100 -8.75 12.34 5.28
N SER A 101 -8.72 11.15 4.67
CA SER A 101 -9.41 9.97 5.19
C SER A 101 -8.63 9.33 6.34
N ASP A 102 -9.32 9.02 7.43
CA ASP A 102 -8.77 8.24 8.56
C ASP A 102 -8.28 6.84 8.13
N LEU A 103 -8.80 6.34 7.00
CA LEU A 103 -8.40 5.05 6.43
C LEU A 103 -7.03 5.08 5.74
N CYS A 104 -6.35 6.23 5.68
CA CYS A 104 -4.99 6.36 5.17
C CYS A 104 -3.90 5.93 6.17
N LEU A 105 -4.23 5.74 7.45
CA LEU A 105 -3.24 5.34 8.46
C LEU A 105 -2.51 4.03 8.12
N PRO A 106 -3.19 2.94 7.70
CA PRO A 106 -2.51 1.72 7.27
C PRO A 106 -1.58 1.94 6.07
N PHE A 107 -1.96 2.80 5.13
CA PHE A 107 -1.12 3.18 4.00
C PHE A 107 0.19 3.85 4.48
N TYR A 108 0.09 4.86 5.35
CA TYR A 108 1.28 5.54 5.88
C TYR A 108 2.18 4.59 6.66
N ASN A 109 1.61 3.64 7.42
CA ASN A 109 2.38 2.62 8.10
C ASN A 109 3.16 1.73 7.13
N VAL A 110 2.58 1.36 5.98
CA VAL A 110 3.27 0.55 4.96
C VAL A 110 4.39 1.34 4.28
N VAL A 111 4.16 2.63 4.00
CA VAL A 111 5.15 3.49 3.33
C VAL A 111 6.31 3.86 4.25
N LEU A 112 6.01 4.27 5.50
CA LEU A 112 7.00 4.81 6.44
C LEU A 112 7.73 3.73 7.25
N ARG A 113 7.29 2.47 7.22
CA ARG A 113 7.97 1.36 7.92
C ARG A 113 9.25 0.91 7.22
N ARG A 114 9.46 1.28 5.95
CA ARG A 114 10.67 0.94 5.20
C ARG A 114 11.87 1.74 5.64
#